data_AF-A0A7R9W0N7-F1
#
_entry.id   AF-A0A7R9W0N7-F1
#
_cell.length_a   1.000
_cell.length_b   1.000
_cell.length_c   1.000
_cell.angle_alpha   90.00
_cell.angle_beta   90.00
_cell.angle_gamma   90.00
#
_symmetry.space_group_name_H-M   'P 1'
#
loop_
_entity.id
_entity.type
_entity.pdbx_description
1 polymer ?
#
loop_
_entity_poly.entity_id
_entity_poly.type
_entity_poly.pdbx_seq_one_letter_code
_entity_poly.pdbx_strand_id
1 'polypeptide(L)'
;HSNGVATAFRKLPAAQPVAAMTPPAPPQTPFPSEAGQGIRLTGGSTVAEGRLEVFMNGLWGSVCSKDISKEVASVGCSQLFPQIGFHESDVHMVLQGEYLTTSSPLGIAMSDVICGGAEVTLQTCAFSENSDGCTDMDAVGE
;
A
#
# COMPACT_ATOMS: atom_id res chain seq x y z
N HIS A 1 -27.85 29.55 -70.27
CA HIS A 1 -27.74 28.08 -70.11
C HIS A 1 -26.78 27.78 -68.98
N SER A 2 -27.29 27.02 -68.02
CA SER A 2 -26.65 26.56 -66.78
C SER A 2 -25.42 25.69 -67.06
N ASN A 3 -24.33 25.92 -66.32
CA ASN A 3 -23.27 24.97 -65.96
C ASN A 3 -22.53 25.64 -64.79
N GLY A 4 -22.44 25.13 -63.56
CA GLY A 4 -22.32 23.74 -63.15
C GLY A 4 -21.05 23.67 -62.29
N VAL A 5 -21.24 23.69 -60.98
CA VAL A 5 -20.28 23.83 -59.86
C VAL A 5 -19.14 22.81 -59.88
N ALA A 6 -17.94 23.20 -59.42
CA ALA A 6 -16.97 22.27 -58.81
C ALA A 6 -16.09 22.99 -57.77
N THR A 7 -16.68 23.35 -56.64
CA THR A 7 -15.91 23.81 -55.46
C THR A 7 -15.28 22.58 -54.81
N ALA A 8 -13.96 22.52 -54.78
CA ALA A 8 -13.20 21.46 -54.15
C ALA A 8 -13.41 21.49 -52.62
N PHE A 9 -14.23 20.57 -52.10
CA PHE A 9 -14.34 20.34 -50.66
C PHE A 9 -13.10 19.58 -50.19
N ARG A 10 -12.18 20.29 -49.52
CA ARG A 10 -11.10 19.65 -48.76
C ARG A 10 -11.75 18.84 -47.63
N LYS A 11 -11.60 17.52 -47.72
CA LYS A 11 -12.00 16.56 -46.70
C LYS A 11 -11.20 16.88 -45.42
N LEU A 12 -11.85 17.38 -44.38
CA LEU A 12 -11.20 17.48 -43.06
C LEU A 12 -10.88 16.06 -42.56
N PRO A 13 -9.68 15.81 -42.03
CA PRO A 13 -9.41 14.54 -41.37
C PRO A 13 -10.34 14.40 -40.15
N ALA A 14 -10.86 13.18 -39.98
CA ALA A 14 -11.71 12.82 -38.85
C ALA A 14 -11.02 13.16 -37.53
N ALA A 15 -11.73 13.90 -36.68
CA ALA A 15 -11.32 14.14 -35.31
C ALA A 15 -11.09 12.78 -34.63
N GLN A 16 -9.88 12.58 -34.13
CA GLN A 16 -9.53 11.43 -33.31
C GLN A 16 -10.41 11.45 -32.05
N PRO A 17 -10.86 10.30 -31.53
CA PRO A 17 -11.43 10.26 -30.19
C PRO A 17 -10.33 10.68 -29.22
N VAL A 18 -10.52 11.84 -28.58
CA VAL A 18 -9.70 12.27 -27.45
C VAL A 18 -9.83 11.18 -26.41
N ALA A 19 -8.74 10.44 -26.17
CA ALA A 19 -8.66 9.47 -25.10
C ALA A 19 -9.20 10.12 -23.82
N ALA A 20 -10.16 9.43 -23.20
CA ALA A 20 -10.88 9.90 -22.03
C ALA A 20 -9.89 10.45 -21.00
N MET A 21 -10.00 11.75 -20.74
CA MET A 21 -9.34 12.40 -19.62
C MET A 21 -9.89 11.74 -18.36
N THR A 22 -9.10 10.85 -17.76
CA THR A 22 -9.34 10.30 -16.43
C THR A 22 -9.57 11.49 -15.48
N PRO A 23 -10.63 11.49 -14.65
CA PRO A 23 -10.84 12.56 -13.68
C PRO A 23 -9.61 12.68 -12.75
N PRO A 24 -9.25 13.89 -12.30
CA PRO A 24 -8.18 14.03 -11.31
C PRO A 24 -8.57 13.25 -10.06
N ALA A 25 -7.72 12.31 -9.66
CA ALA A 25 -7.93 11.51 -8.46
C ALA A 25 -8.23 12.43 -7.26
N PRO A 26 -9.23 12.11 -6.43
CA PRO A 26 -9.43 12.84 -5.19
C PRO A 26 -8.19 12.71 -4.29
N PRO A 27 -7.92 13.69 -3.40
CA PRO A 27 -6.81 13.57 -2.46
C PRO A 27 -7.12 12.45 -1.46
N GLN A 28 -6.62 11.25 -1.74
CA GLN A 28 -6.83 10.06 -0.91
C GLN A 28 -5.61 9.86 -0.01
N THR A 29 -5.78 10.24 1.26
CA THR A 29 -5.02 9.72 2.39
C THR A 29 -5.61 8.35 2.82
N PRO A 30 -5.01 7.71 3.83
CA PRO A 30 -4.52 6.34 3.79
C PRO A 30 -5.67 5.31 3.90
N PHE A 31 -6.25 4.90 2.78
CA PHE A 31 -7.14 3.75 2.72
C PHE A 31 -6.56 2.73 1.74
N PRO A 32 -6.85 1.42 1.94
CA PRO A 32 -6.33 0.37 1.10
C PRO A 32 -6.56 0.75 -0.36
N SER A 33 -5.49 0.69 -1.15
CA SER A 33 -5.57 0.84 -2.61
C SER A 33 -6.75 -0.01 -3.11
N GLU A 34 -7.48 0.44 -4.13
CA GLU A 34 -8.66 -0.21 -4.72
C GLU A 34 -8.54 -1.74 -4.99
N ALA A 35 -7.34 -2.31 -4.84
CA ALA A 35 -7.03 -3.72 -4.87
C ALA A 35 -7.22 -4.49 -3.53
N GLY A 36 -7.75 -3.87 -2.47
CA GLY A 36 -7.93 -4.55 -1.18
C GLY A 36 -6.59 -4.90 -0.50
N GLN A 37 -5.57 -4.10 -0.77
CA GLN A 37 -4.22 -4.23 -0.24
C GLN A 37 -3.86 -2.92 0.46
N GLY A 38 -3.75 -2.98 1.78
CA GLY A 38 -3.57 -1.81 2.62
C GLY A 38 -2.89 -2.18 3.92
N ILE A 39 -2.21 -1.21 4.51
CA ILE A 39 -1.58 -1.34 5.81
C ILE A 39 -1.97 -0.14 6.67
N ARG A 40 -1.90 -0.31 7.99
CA ARG A 40 -2.16 0.75 8.97
C ARG A 40 -1.32 0.56 10.22
N LEU A 41 -1.05 1.66 10.91
CA LEU A 41 -0.46 1.64 12.26
C LEU A 41 -1.56 1.83 13.30
N THR A 42 -1.55 1.02 14.36
CA THR A 42 -2.56 1.08 15.43
C THR A 42 -1.91 1.08 16.81
N GLY A 43 -2.43 1.92 17.72
CA GLY A 43 -2.02 1.92 19.12
C GLY A 43 -0.72 2.67 19.43
N GLY A 44 -0.04 3.23 18.44
CA GLY A 44 1.10 4.12 18.69
C GLY A 44 0.67 5.51 19.14
N SER A 45 1.65 6.28 19.62
CA SER A 45 1.43 7.62 20.15
C SER A 45 1.33 8.69 19.07
N THR A 46 1.88 8.41 17.90
CA THR A 46 1.86 9.29 16.72
C THR A 46 1.21 8.59 15.54
N VAL A 47 0.96 9.32 14.45
CA VAL A 47 0.39 8.73 13.22
C VAL A 47 1.39 7.87 12.45
N ALA A 48 2.69 8.03 12.75
CA ALA A 48 3.80 7.31 12.12
C ALA A 48 4.37 6.21 13.03
N GLU A 49 3.73 5.96 14.18
CA GLU A 49 4.13 4.91 15.10
C GLU A 49 2.92 4.04 15.44
N GLY A 50 3.16 2.75 15.70
CA GLY A 50 2.16 1.82 16.18
C GLY A 50 2.39 0.40 15.66
N ARG A 51 1.48 -0.49 16.02
CA ARG A 51 1.47 -1.86 15.52
C ARG A 51 1.12 -1.86 14.04
N LEU A 52 1.96 -2.51 13.25
CA LEU A 52 1.81 -2.68 11.82
C LEU A 52 0.78 -3.77 11.54
N GLU A 53 -0.36 -3.35 10.99
CA GLU A 53 -1.42 -4.22 10.55
C GLU A 53 -1.57 -4.16 9.04
N VAL A 54 -1.85 -5.31 8.44
CA VAL A 54 -2.09 -5.50 7.02
C VAL A 54 -3.51 -5.98 6.79
N PHE A 55 -4.11 -5.51 5.70
CA PHE A 55 -5.42 -5.90 5.26
C PHE A 55 -5.31 -7.10 4.32
N MET A 56 -5.77 -8.26 4.77
CA MET A 56 -5.81 -9.51 4.00
C MET A 56 -7.17 -10.17 4.11
N ASN A 57 -7.68 -10.69 2.99
CA ASN A 57 -8.94 -11.44 2.95
C ASN A 57 -10.15 -10.72 3.59
N GLY A 58 -10.18 -9.39 3.50
CA GLY A 58 -11.28 -8.56 4.02
C GLY A 58 -11.17 -8.20 5.50
N LEU A 59 -10.09 -8.58 6.19
CA LEU A 59 -9.88 -8.33 7.61
C LEU A 59 -8.47 -7.78 7.89
N TRP A 60 -8.29 -7.15 9.05
CA TRP A 60 -7.01 -6.63 9.50
C TRP A 60 -6.30 -7.62 10.42
N GLY A 61 -5.02 -7.87 10.18
CA GLY A 61 -4.17 -8.66 11.04
C GLY A 61 -2.77 -8.09 11.17
N SER A 62 -2.06 -8.52 12.20
CA SER A 62 -0.70 -8.08 12.51
C SER A 62 0.33 -8.81 11.66
N VAL A 63 1.49 -8.19 11.48
CA VAL A 63 2.68 -8.83 10.90
C VAL A 63 3.50 -9.46 12.02
N CYS A 64 3.93 -10.71 11.89
CA CYS A 64 4.81 -11.34 12.87
C CYS A 64 6.26 -10.90 12.71
N SER A 65 6.95 -10.72 13.83
CA SER A 65 8.38 -10.35 13.94
C SER A 65 9.33 -11.52 13.71
N LYS A 66 8.80 -12.74 13.58
CA LYS A 66 9.60 -13.93 13.30
C LYS A 66 10.17 -13.87 11.89
N ASP A 67 11.49 -14.06 11.80
CA ASP A 67 12.25 -14.12 10.55
C ASP A 67 11.89 -13.00 9.57
N ILE A 68 11.88 -11.77 10.09
CA ILE A 68 11.53 -10.56 9.35
C ILE A 68 12.77 -9.80 8.86
N SER A 69 12.71 -9.28 7.63
CA SER A 69 13.76 -8.41 7.09
C SER A 69 13.59 -6.96 7.56
N LYS A 70 14.69 -6.22 7.79
CA LYS A 70 14.64 -4.81 8.20
C LYS A 70 13.98 -3.90 7.14
N GLU A 71 14.04 -4.32 5.88
CA GLU A 71 13.46 -3.62 4.73
C GLU A 71 11.93 -3.54 4.79
N VAL A 72 11.27 -4.38 5.59
CA VAL A 72 9.82 -4.29 5.86
C VAL A 72 9.46 -2.91 6.41
N ALA A 73 10.29 -2.34 7.27
CA ALA A 73 10.06 -1.01 7.82
C ALA A 73 10.02 0.05 6.70
N SER A 74 11.03 0.04 5.81
CA SER A 74 11.10 0.97 4.68
C SER A 74 9.93 0.80 3.69
N VAL A 75 9.55 -0.44 3.39
CA VAL A 75 8.41 -0.74 2.53
C VAL A 75 7.10 -0.34 3.20
N GLY A 76 6.97 -0.57 4.51
CA GLY A 76 5.83 -0.14 5.32
C GLY A 76 5.65 1.38 5.31
N CYS A 77 6.69 2.11 5.67
CA CYS A 77 6.72 3.58 5.61
C CYS A 77 6.36 4.11 4.22
N SER A 78 6.92 3.52 3.16
CA SER A 78 6.61 3.90 1.77
C SER A 78 5.14 3.71 1.43
N GLN A 79 4.56 2.59 1.87
CA GLN A 79 3.18 2.25 1.59
C GLN A 79 2.19 3.07 2.44
N LEU A 80 2.52 3.40 3.69
CA LEU A 80 1.72 4.25 4.58
C LEU A 80 1.75 5.72 4.15
N PHE A 81 2.93 6.18 3.72
CA PHE A 81 3.20 7.59 3.47
C PHE A 81 3.75 7.86 2.06
N PRO A 82 3.07 7.43 0.98
CA PRO A 82 3.59 7.58 -0.39
C PRO A 82 3.78 9.05 -0.83
N GLN A 83 3.16 9.99 -0.13
CA GLN A 83 3.25 11.43 -0.40
C GLN A 83 4.24 12.16 0.52
N ILE A 84 4.67 11.52 1.62
CA ILE A 84 5.58 12.09 2.60
C ILE A 84 6.88 11.30 2.46
N GLY A 85 7.87 11.91 1.83
CA GLY A 85 9.19 11.31 1.79
C GLY A 85 9.70 11.11 3.22
N PHE A 86 10.35 9.98 3.46
CA PHE A 86 10.99 9.65 4.73
C PHE A 86 12.48 9.41 4.48
N HIS A 87 13.29 9.62 5.51
CA HIS A 87 14.69 9.21 5.49
C HIS A 87 14.78 7.81 6.10
N GLU A 88 15.62 6.93 5.54
CA GLU A 88 15.88 5.61 6.13
C GLU A 88 16.34 5.68 7.59
N SER A 89 16.95 6.80 8.00
CA SER A 89 17.37 7.03 9.39
C SER A 89 16.22 7.25 10.36
N ASP A 90 15.03 7.61 9.87
CA ASP A 90 13.84 7.85 10.70
C ASP A 90 12.95 6.60 10.77
N VAL A 91 13.14 5.67 9.83
CA VAL A 91 12.39 4.41 9.73
C VAL A 91 12.94 3.41 10.75
N HIS A 92 12.08 2.96 11.64
CA HIS A 92 12.46 2.00 12.67
C HIS A 92 11.41 0.90 12.80
N MET A 93 11.88 -0.34 12.78
CA MET A 93 11.04 -1.47 13.13
C MET A 93 11.00 -1.65 14.64
N VAL A 94 9.80 -1.72 15.20
CA VAL A 94 9.59 -1.99 16.62
C VAL A 94 9.13 -3.43 16.79
N LEU A 95 9.89 -4.21 17.57
CA LEU A 95 9.58 -5.62 17.86
C LEU A 95 9.04 -5.82 19.28
N GLN A 96 9.01 -4.76 20.10
CA GLN A 96 8.54 -4.80 21.49
C GLN A 96 7.84 -3.49 21.85
N GLY A 97 6.67 -3.58 22.48
CA GLY A 97 5.92 -2.40 22.91
C GLY A 97 4.54 -2.77 23.44
N GLU A 98 3.99 -1.95 24.33
CA GLU A 98 2.68 -2.20 24.93
C GLU A 98 1.58 -2.30 23.85
N TYR A 99 1.67 -1.46 22.81
CA TYR A 99 0.74 -1.43 21.69
C TYR A 99 0.89 -2.61 20.72
N LEU A 100 1.97 -3.39 20.81
CA LEU A 100 2.13 -4.60 20.01
C LEU A 100 1.31 -5.76 20.59
N THR A 101 1.06 -5.77 21.90
CA THR A 101 0.37 -6.87 22.59
C THR A 101 -1.14 -6.88 22.41
N THR A 102 -1.72 -5.80 21.88
CA THR A 102 -3.18 -5.76 21.61
C THR A 102 -3.50 -6.61 20.39
N SER A 103 -4.45 -7.52 20.55
CA SER A 103 -4.85 -8.47 19.51
C SER A 103 -5.52 -7.78 18.33
N SER A 104 -5.17 -8.25 17.13
CA SER A 104 -5.82 -7.85 15.88
C SER A 104 -7.01 -8.76 15.58
N PRO A 105 -8.03 -8.33 14.82
CA PRO A 105 -9.20 -9.16 14.49
C PRO A 105 -8.86 -10.48 13.78
N LEU A 106 -7.81 -10.52 12.96
CA LEU A 106 -7.25 -11.75 12.37
C LEU A 106 -6.14 -12.41 13.20
N GLY A 107 -5.69 -11.81 14.29
CA GLY A 107 -4.43 -12.17 14.92
C GLY A 107 -3.25 -11.85 13.99
N ILE A 108 -2.43 -12.86 13.67
CA ILE A 108 -1.30 -12.74 12.75
C ILE A 108 -1.77 -13.00 11.31
N ALA A 109 -1.67 -11.98 10.46
CA ALA A 109 -2.02 -12.12 9.05
C ALA A 109 -0.87 -12.74 8.24
N MET A 110 0.38 -12.37 8.54
CA MET A 110 1.57 -12.83 7.81
C MET A 110 2.77 -12.99 8.74
N SER A 111 3.66 -13.91 8.39
CA SER A 111 4.91 -14.25 9.08
C SER A 111 6.05 -14.42 8.07
N ASP A 112 7.28 -14.53 8.58
CA ASP A 112 8.49 -14.76 7.78
C ASP A 112 8.62 -13.76 6.62
N VAL A 113 8.37 -12.47 6.91
CA VAL A 113 8.24 -11.43 5.89
C VAL A 113 9.61 -10.91 5.46
N ILE A 114 10.00 -11.24 4.23
CA ILE A 114 11.28 -10.86 3.62
C ILE A 114 11.02 -9.94 2.42
N CYS A 115 11.42 -8.68 2.58
CA CYS A 115 11.40 -7.64 1.55
C CYS A 115 12.82 -7.33 1.06
N GLY A 116 12.94 -6.96 -0.21
CA GLY A 116 14.18 -6.46 -0.83
C GLY A 116 14.32 -4.93 -0.81
N GLY A 117 13.28 -4.20 -0.38
CA GLY A 117 13.23 -2.73 -0.32
C GLY A 117 12.78 -2.05 -1.62
N ALA A 118 12.50 -2.83 -2.66
CA ALA A 118 11.97 -2.32 -3.94
C ALA A 118 10.45 -2.54 -4.07
N GLU A 119 9.87 -3.28 -3.14
CA GLU A 119 8.45 -3.57 -3.06
C GLU A 119 7.64 -2.31 -2.74
N VAL A 120 6.48 -2.18 -3.38
CA VAL A 120 5.57 -1.05 -3.15
C VAL A 120 4.61 -1.36 -1.99
N THR A 121 4.34 -2.64 -1.72
CA THR A 121 3.48 -3.06 -0.63
C THR A 121 4.06 -4.26 0.10
N LEU A 122 3.78 -4.39 1.40
CA LEU A 122 4.21 -5.55 2.20
C LEU A 122 3.65 -6.88 1.67
N GLN A 123 2.49 -6.83 1.02
CA GLN A 123 1.84 -7.99 0.40
C GLN A 123 2.55 -8.46 -0.88
N THR A 124 3.50 -7.68 -1.42
CA THR A 124 4.36 -8.09 -2.54
C THR A 124 5.70 -8.69 -2.09
N CYS A 125 6.04 -8.55 -0.81
CA CYS A 125 7.21 -9.22 -0.25
C CYS A 125 6.97 -10.73 -0.15
N ALA A 126 8.05 -11.50 0.07
CA ALA A 126 7.91 -12.91 0.38
C ALA A 126 7.40 -13.05 1.81
N PHE A 127 6.28 -13.74 2.02
CA PHE A 127 5.72 -13.99 3.34
C PHE A 127 5.08 -15.38 3.41
N SER A 128 4.84 -15.84 4.63
CA SER A 128 4.11 -17.05 4.96
C SER A 128 2.75 -16.69 5.57
N GLU A 129 1.70 -17.43 5.19
CA GLU A 129 0.40 -17.35 5.88
C GLU A 129 0.39 -18.18 7.17
N ASN A 130 1.43 -19.01 7.37
CA ASN A 130 1.53 -19.85 8.54
C ASN A 130 2.14 -19.07 9.71
N SER A 131 1.33 -18.72 10.70
CA SER A 131 1.76 -18.04 11.92
C SER A 131 2.25 -19.01 13.01
N ASP A 132 2.73 -20.20 12.66
CA ASP A 132 3.17 -21.21 13.63
C ASP A 132 4.28 -20.67 14.55
N GLY A 133 3.91 -20.49 15.83
CA GLY A 133 4.78 -19.95 16.88
C GLY A 133 4.81 -18.42 16.95
N CYS A 134 3.95 -17.72 16.22
CA CYS A 134 3.70 -16.30 16.38
C CYS A 134 2.41 -16.07 17.18
N THR A 135 2.50 -15.20 18.18
CA THR A 135 1.38 -14.72 18.98
C THR A 135 1.18 -13.23 18.77
N ASP A 136 0.09 -12.66 19.28
CA ASP A 136 -0.14 -11.21 19.19
C ASP A 136 1.03 -10.39 19.79
N MET A 137 1.74 -10.93 20.78
CA MET A 137 2.91 -10.29 21.38
C MET A 137 4.12 -10.22 20.44
N ASP A 138 4.14 -11.04 19.39
CA ASP A 138 5.19 -11.07 18.37
C ASP A 138 4.86 -10.14 17.19
N ALA A 139 3.81 -9.32 17.31
CA ALA A 139 3.45 -8.35 16.28
C ALA A 139 4.55 -7.31 16.09
N VAL A 140 4.76 -6.91 14.84
CA VAL A 140 5.69 -5.86 14.44
C VAL A 140 4.99 -4.51 14.52
N GLY A 141 5.73 -3.48 14.88
CA GLY A 141 5.35 -2.08 14.74
C GLY A 141 6.36 -1.28 13.97
N GLU A 142 5.99 -0.04 13.73
CA GLU A 142 6.86 1.06 13.31
C GLU A 142 6.73 2.24 14.27
#